data_AF-A0A4R8Q7A2-F1
#
_entry.id   AF-A0A4R8Q7A2-F1
#
_cell.length_a   1.000
_cell.length_b   1.000
_cell.length_c   1.000
_cell.angle_alpha   90.00
_cell.angle_beta   90.00
_cell.angle_gamma   90.00
#
_symmetry.space_group_name_H-M   'P 1'
#
loop_
_entity.id
_entity.type
_entity.pdbx_description
1 polymer ?
#
loop_
_entity_poly.entity_id
_entity_poly.type
_entity_poly.pdbx_seq_one_letter_code
_entity_poly.pdbx_strand_id
1 'polypeptide(L)'
;MASSSGNLLPVVLVADDGDVILNITFETSRETIAVARQTQHPADKKTAESRKPQPDPSPRMNVAYRVKLYDLKKHSKYFANLLGNRQFSEAAHVEAALARLRAAEFRMDEVDVSDLPWVNIVDDDESTRSVGREKVFEDLMRIWNMLSSEDLTRTELWWNLPDSLERELQYRRECILNTIASIQRHFLALYSSRERQCQLGYDSSSACDSFQLGQMLKFFTGKELIGVVDFGPNSFENIPDPSVIDIEDILSTLKQVPSYQIDKNHTNCGIRTRIEPILDFVRSMLSSTVLSISQADWKNDRVAASWITSNNTAMSARGANKFEFTRGLATDQRLRYEGYIHADKMARILFTADEWDWTPED
;
A
#
# COMPACT_ATOMS: atom_id res chain seq x y z
N MET A 1 -42.53 34.08 15.44
CA MET A 1 -41.17 33.58 15.71
C MET A 1 -40.38 33.75 14.43
N ALA A 2 -39.42 34.67 14.44
CA ALA A 2 -38.72 35.12 13.25
C ALA A 2 -37.81 34.01 12.72
N SER A 3 -37.99 33.69 11.44
CA SER A 3 -37.17 32.80 10.64
C SER A 3 -35.77 33.41 10.50
N SER A 4 -34.76 32.76 11.07
CA SER A 4 -33.36 33.08 10.81
C SER A 4 -32.91 32.28 9.59
N SER A 5 -33.07 32.89 8.42
CA SER A 5 -32.39 32.48 7.19
C SER A 5 -30.88 32.62 7.41
N GLY A 6 -30.24 31.57 7.94
CA GLY A 6 -28.80 31.50 8.09
C GLY A 6 -28.17 31.36 6.72
N ASN A 7 -27.24 32.25 6.37
CA ASN A 7 -26.39 32.13 5.19
C ASN A 7 -25.81 30.72 5.12
N LEU A 8 -26.30 29.90 4.19
CA LEU A 8 -25.68 28.63 3.84
C LEU A 8 -24.29 28.95 3.28
N LEU A 9 -23.24 28.49 3.97
CA LEU A 9 -21.88 28.56 3.45
C LEU A 9 -21.85 27.92 2.05
N PRO A 10 -21.17 28.51 1.07
CA PRO A 10 -21.05 27.89 -0.24
C PRO A 10 -20.34 26.54 -0.10
N VAL A 11 -21.04 25.46 -0.47
CA VAL A 11 -20.51 24.10 -0.39
C VAL A 11 -19.93 23.70 -1.74
N VAL A 12 -18.66 23.33 -1.74
CA VAL A 12 -17.96 22.81 -2.91
C VAL A 12 -18.37 21.35 -3.11
N LEU A 13 -19.04 21.09 -4.25
CA LEU A 13 -19.40 19.74 -4.66
C LEU A 13 -18.17 19.04 -5.25
N VAL A 14 -17.56 18.17 -4.46
CA VAL A 14 -16.45 17.29 -4.91
C VAL A 14 -17.04 15.99 -5.47
N ALA A 15 -18.08 15.46 -4.81
CA ALA A 15 -18.88 14.35 -5.28
C ALA A 15 -20.38 14.67 -5.14
N ASP A 16 -21.15 14.52 -6.22
CA ASP A 16 -22.60 14.80 -6.23
C ASP A 16 -23.38 13.82 -5.34
N ASP A 17 -22.89 12.59 -5.21
CA ASP A 17 -23.40 11.53 -4.35
C ASP A 17 -22.63 11.42 -3.02
N GLY A 18 -21.90 12.46 -2.62
CA GLY A 18 -21.18 12.48 -1.35
C GLY A 18 -22.11 12.39 -0.14
N ASP A 19 -21.70 11.62 0.86
CA ASP A 19 -22.46 11.26 2.06
C ASP A 19 -22.04 12.06 3.31
N VAL A 20 -21.00 12.89 3.22
CA VAL A 20 -20.49 13.72 4.34
C VAL A 20 -20.10 15.13 3.86
N ILE A 21 -20.33 16.12 4.73
CA ILE A 21 -19.83 17.48 4.56
C ILE A 21 -18.63 17.71 5.48
N LEU A 22 -17.47 18.00 4.89
CA LEU A 22 -16.29 18.48 5.62
C LEU A 22 -16.30 20.01 5.67
N ASN A 23 -16.52 20.57 6.85
CA ASN A 23 -16.48 22.00 7.09
C ASN A 23 -15.11 22.38 7.66
N ILE A 24 -14.27 23.01 6.83
CA ILE A 24 -12.86 23.26 7.15
C ILE A 24 -12.63 24.75 7.38
N THR A 25 -12.18 25.06 8.58
CA THR A 25 -11.69 26.38 8.95
C THR A 25 -10.18 26.44 8.74
N PHE A 26 -9.75 27.17 7.71
CA PHE A 26 -8.36 27.50 7.45
C PHE A 26 -7.97 28.73 8.28
N GLU A 27 -7.07 28.56 9.23
CA GLU A 27 -6.47 29.67 9.99
C GLU A 27 -5.09 29.99 9.42
N THR A 28 -4.85 31.26 9.12
CA THR A 28 -3.56 31.74 8.59
C THR A 28 -2.96 32.75 9.55
N SER A 29 -1.73 32.49 9.99
CA SER A 29 -0.99 33.35 10.91
C SER A 29 -0.73 34.74 10.31
N ARG A 30 -0.64 35.74 11.20
CA ARG A 30 -0.36 37.13 10.80
C ARG A 30 0.99 37.27 10.10
N GLU A 31 1.96 36.42 10.46
CA GLU A 31 3.30 36.40 9.88
C GLU A 31 3.25 35.97 8.42
N THR A 32 2.57 34.86 8.12
CA THR A 32 2.37 34.36 6.75
C THR A 32 1.63 35.37 5.88
N ILE A 33 0.59 36.02 6.42
CA ILE A 33 -0.15 37.07 5.71
C ILE A 33 0.74 38.29 5.42
N ALA A 34 1.59 38.68 6.37
CA ALA A 34 2.51 39.80 6.18
C ALA A 34 3.51 39.52 5.06
N VAL A 35 4.08 38.30 5.02
CA VAL A 35 4.98 37.86 3.95
C VAL A 35 4.26 37.82 2.60
N ALA A 36 3.04 37.27 2.53
CA ALA A 36 2.26 37.22 1.30
C ALA A 36 1.87 38.61 0.77
N ARG A 37 1.57 39.57 1.65
CA ARG A 37 1.29 40.96 1.25
C ARG A 37 2.55 41.70 0.80
N GLN A 38 3.71 41.38 1.35
CA GLN A 38 4.99 41.95 0.91
C GLN A 38 5.38 41.43 -0.48
N THR A 39 5.14 40.15 -0.78
CA THR A 39 5.45 39.57 -2.10
C THR A 39 4.46 40.01 -3.19
N GLN A 40 3.25 40.47 -2.83
CA GLN A 40 2.23 41.01 -3.76
C GLN A 40 2.53 42.43 -4.27
N HIS A 41 3.54 43.15 -3.75
CA HIS A 41 3.98 44.45 -4.25
C HIS A 41 5.51 44.45 -4.40
N PRO A 42 6.12 44.55 -5.61
CA PRO A 42 5.91 45.61 -6.61
C PRO A 42 5.99 45.16 -8.10
N ALA A 43 5.75 43.90 -8.44
CA ALA A 43 5.94 43.39 -9.82
C ALA A 43 4.70 43.48 -10.74
N ASP A 44 3.49 43.60 -10.20
CA ASP A 44 2.25 43.43 -11.00
C ASP A 44 1.69 44.71 -11.64
N LYS A 45 2.41 45.85 -11.57
CA LYS A 45 1.93 47.11 -12.20
C LYS A 45 2.13 47.19 -13.72
N LYS A 46 2.71 46.18 -14.38
CA LYS A 46 3.04 46.26 -15.82
C LYS A 46 2.80 44.96 -16.61
N THR A 47 1.58 44.41 -16.58
CA THR A 47 0.98 43.72 -17.75
C THR A 47 -0.45 43.30 -17.41
N ALA A 48 -1.43 43.75 -18.20
CA ALA A 48 -2.85 43.45 -18.00
C ALA A 48 -3.25 42.03 -18.45
N GLU A 49 -2.31 41.23 -18.94
CA GLU A 49 -2.55 39.91 -19.54
C GLU A 49 -1.93 38.79 -18.70
N SER A 50 -2.53 38.53 -17.53
CA SER A 50 -2.43 37.29 -16.74
C SER A 50 -2.82 37.60 -15.29
N ARG A 51 -4.08 37.99 -15.05
CA ARG A 51 -4.60 38.11 -13.70
C ARG A 51 -4.92 36.70 -13.17
N LYS A 52 -3.89 35.95 -12.78
CA LYS A 52 -4.10 34.71 -11.99
C LYS A 52 -4.87 35.12 -10.73
N PRO A 53 -5.91 34.38 -10.32
CA PRO A 53 -6.66 34.71 -9.10
C PRO A 53 -5.70 34.62 -7.91
N GLN A 54 -5.29 35.78 -7.39
CA GLN A 54 -4.41 35.88 -6.23
C GLN A 54 -5.09 35.21 -5.02
N PRO A 55 -4.34 34.45 -4.21
CA PRO A 55 -4.89 33.81 -3.01
C PRO A 55 -5.37 34.88 -2.03
N ASP A 56 -6.57 34.68 -1.48
CA ASP A 56 -7.20 35.62 -0.55
C ASP A 56 -6.41 35.61 0.78
N PRO A 57 -5.77 36.72 1.19
CA PRO A 57 -4.99 36.80 2.42
C PRO A 57 -5.89 37.04 3.64
N SER A 58 -6.97 36.27 3.74
CA SER A 58 -7.91 36.30 4.85
C SER A 58 -7.38 35.47 6.03
N PRO A 59 -7.43 35.98 7.27
CA PRO A 59 -6.84 35.30 8.43
C PRO A 59 -7.60 34.03 8.83
N ARG A 60 -8.88 33.96 8.49
CA ARG A 60 -9.73 32.81 8.74
C ARG A 60 -10.68 32.64 7.56
N MET A 61 -10.61 31.49 6.90
CA MET A 61 -11.47 31.14 5.78
C MET A 61 -12.20 29.85 6.11
N ASN A 62 -13.50 29.79 5.83
CA ASN A 62 -14.29 28.59 6.08
C ASN A 62 -14.85 28.08 4.75
N VAL A 63 -14.59 26.81 4.44
CA VAL A 63 -15.03 26.16 3.20
C VAL A 63 -15.63 24.80 3.53
N ALA A 64 -16.81 24.53 3.00
CA ALA A 64 -17.48 23.25 3.16
C ALA A 64 -17.31 22.42 1.87
N TYR A 65 -16.93 21.14 2.00
CA TYR A 65 -16.75 20.21 0.89
C TYR A 65 -17.69 19.03 1.04
N ARG A 66 -18.48 18.74 0.00
CA ARG A 66 -19.29 17.53 -0.09
C ARG A 66 -18.46 16.40 -0.68
N VAL A 67 -18.18 15.38 0.11
CA VAL A 67 -17.24 14.30 -0.21
C VAL A 67 -17.80 12.95 0.19
N LYS A 68 -17.17 11.87 -0.30
CA LYS A 68 -17.48 10.50 0.10
C LYS A 68 -16.65 10.09 1.30
N LEU A 69 -17.31 9.56 2.33
CA LEU A 69 -16.67 9.00 3.51
C LEU A 69 -15.70 7.87 3.16
N TYR A 70 -16.04 7.06 2.15
CA TYR A 70 -15.17 6.00 1.66
C TYR A 70 -13.83 6.54 1.16
N ASP A 71 -13.84 7.62 0.37
CA ASP A 71 -12.61 8.19 -0.22
C ASP A 71 -11.71 8.78 0.85
N LEU A 72 -12.29 9.48 1.83
CA LEU A 72 -11.53 10.01 2.96
C LEU A 72 -10.81 8.91 3.74
N LYS A 73 -11.52 7.81 4.04
CA LYS A 73 -10.95 6.69 4.81
C LYS A 73 -9.92 5.91 4.02
N LYS A 74 -10.09 5.79 2.71
CA LYS A 74 -9.18 5.06 1.82
C LYS A 74 -7.86 5.81 1.64
N HIS A 75 -7.91 7.12 1.43
CA HIS A 75 -6.74 7.92 1.05
C HIS A 75 -6.07 8.66 2.22
N SER A 76 -6.67 8.66 3.42
CA SER A 76 -6.09 9.32 4.59
C SER A 76 -6.28 8.55 5.90
N LYS A 77 -5.16 8.22 6.55
CA LYS A 77 -5.14 7.60 7.88
C LYS A 77 -5.78 8.49 8.95
N TYR A 78 -5.62 9.81 8.84
CA TYR A 78 -6.23 10.76 9.76
C TYR A 78 -7.76 10.62 9.77
N PHE A 79 -8.39 10.65 8.58
CA PHE A 79 -9.84 10.50 8.45
C PHE A 79 -10.32 9.07 8.74
N ALA A 80 -9.52 8.04 8.40
CA ALA A 80 -9.78 6.66 8.76
C ALA A 80 -9.93 6.49 10.28
N ASN A 81 -9.07 7.15 11.07
CA ASN A 81 -9.13 7.11 12.52
C ASN A 81 -10.26 8.00 13.07
N LEU A 82 -10.32 9.26 12.65
CA LEU A 82 -11.30 10.24 13.14
C LEU A 82 -12.76 9.81 12.91
N LEU A 83 -13.04 9.21 11.75
CA LEU A 83 -14.40 8.84 11.33
C LEU A 83 -14.67 7.33 11.35
N GLY A 84 -13.66 6.52 11.68
CA GLY A 84 -13.77 5.07 11.79
C GLY A 84 -13.84 4.56 13.23
N ASN A 85 -13.26 5.28 14.19
CA ASN A 85 -13.22 4.86 15.59
C ASN A 85 -14.34 5.52 16.41
N ARG A 86 -15.23 4.71 17.00
CA ARG A 86 -16.38 5.14 17.84
C ARG A 86 -15.99 5.89 19.12
N GLN A 87 -14.71 5.90 19.48
CA GLN A 87 -14.20 6.71 20.59
C GLN A 87 -14.20 8.21 20.27
N PHE A 88 -14.15 8.57 18.99
CA PHE A 88 -14.31 9.96 18.54
C PHE A 88 -15.80 10.29 18.40
N SER A 89 -16.18 11.46 18.90
CA SER A 89 -17.56 11.95 18.85
C SER A 89 -18.05 12.18 17.43
N GLU A 90 -17.12 12.52 16.54
CA GLU A 90 -17.30 12.78 15.12
C GLU A 90 -17.73 11.51 14.40
N ALA A 91 -17.05 10.38 14.66
CA ALA A 91 -17.42 9.08 14.12
C ALA A 91 -18.83 8.66 14.56
N ALA A 92 -19.13 8.80 15.86
CA ALA A 92 -20.46 8.46 16.38
C ALA A 92 -21.56 9.35 15.78
N HIS A 93 -21.27 10.65 15.59
CA HIS A 93 -22.19 11.59 14.97
C HIS A 93 -22.48 11.25 13.50
N VAL A 94 -21.44 11.00 12.72
CA VAL A 94 -21.55 10.62 11.30
C VAL A 94 -22.30 9.30 11.16
N GLU A 95 -21.98 8.30 11.97
CA GLU A 95 -22.65 7.00 11.94
C GLU A 95 -24.15 7.12 12.26
N ALA A 96 -24.50 7.89 13.30
CA ALA A 96 -25.89 8.13 13.67
C ALA A 96 -26.66 8.88 12.58
N ALA A 97 -26.05 9.89 11.95
CA ALA A 97 -26.67 10.64 10.87
C ALA A 97 -26.90 9.77 9.63
N LEU A 98 -25.89 9.02 9.20
CA LEU A 98 -26.02 8.10 8.06
C LEU A 98 -27.03 6.98 8.33
N ALA A 99 -27.12 6.49 9.57
CA ALA A 99 -28.16 5.53 9.95
C ALA A 99 -29.57 6.12 9.83
N ARG A 100 -29.77 7.38 10.22
CA ARG A 100 -31.05 8.09 10.03
C ARG A 100 -31.40 8.25 8.55
N LEU A 101 -30.44 8.65 7.72
CA LEU A 101 -30.65 8.85 6.29
C LEU A 101 -30.98 7.52 5.57
N ARG A 102 -30.31 6.43 5.93
CA ARG A 102 -30.64 5.08 5.41
C ARG A 102 -32.03 4.63 5.83
N ALA A 103 -32.42 4.89 7.08
CA ALA A 103 -33.75 4.53 7.58
C ALA A 103 -34.88 5.32 6.89
N ALA A 104 -34.57 6.49 6.35
CA ALA A 104 -35.50 7.32 5.57
C ALA A 104 -35.50 7.01 4.06
N GLU A 105 -34.72 6.01 3.61
CA GLU A 105 -34.60 5.56 2.21
C GLU A 105 -34.26 6.67 1.19
N PHE A 106 -33.62 7.76 1.62
CA PHE A 106 -33.18 8.80 0.70
C PHE A 106 -32.04 8.30 -0.19
N ARG A 107 -32.09 8.65 -1.48
CA ARG A 107 -30.95 8.51 -2.37
C ARG A 107 -29.97 9.65 -2.09
N MET A 108 -28.69 9.33 -1.91
CA MET A 108 -27.69 10.31 -1.44
C MET A 108 -27.53 11.50 -2.39
N ASP A 109 -27.70 11.32 -3.70
CA ASP A 109 -27.70 12.36 -4.72
C ASP A 109 -28.81 13.43 -4.56
N GLU A 110 -29.92 13.06 -3.91
CA GLU A 110 -31.09 13.94 -3.71
C GLU A 110 -31.16 14.57 -2.32
N VAL A 111 -30.29 14.18 -1.38
CA VAL A 111 -30.26 14.71 0.00
C VAL A 111 -29.75 16.16 -0.01
N ASP A 112 -30.48 17.05 0.68
CA ASP A 112 -30.04 18.44 0.88
C ASP A 112 -28.78 18.49 1.75
N VAL A 113 -27.91 19.45 1.47
CA VAL A 113 -26.62 19.62 2.16
C VAL A 113 -26.80 19.81 3.68
N SER A 114 -27.94 20.35 4.11
CA SER A 114 -28.25 20.59 5.53
C SER A 114 -28.53 19.31 6.32
N ASP A 115 -28.98 18.24 5.65
CA ASP A 115 -29.36 16.97 6.28
C ASP A 115 -28.20 15.96 6.34
N LEU A 116 -27.13 16.21 5.59
CA LEU A 116 -25.90 15.43 5.65
C LEU A 116 -25.16 15.65 6.97
N PRO A 117 -24.33 14.70 7.44
CA PRO A 117 -23.48 14.91 8.60
C PRO A 117 -22.36 15.93 8.31
N TRP A 118 -22.21 16.91 9.19
CA TRP A 118 -21.15 17.92 9.14
C TRP A 118 -20.01 17.54 10.07
N VAL A 119 -18.80 17.46 9.53
CA VAL A 119 -17.56 17.25 10.29
C VAL A 119 -16.77 18.54 10.25
N ASN A 120 -16.51 19.12 11.42
CA ASN A 120 -15.76 20.37 11.54
C ASN A 120 -14.27 20.08 11.76
N ILE A 121 -13.40 20.67 10.94
CA ILE A 121 -11.95 20.54 11.05
C ILE A 121 -11.34 21.94 11.04
N VAL A 122 -10.30 22.12 11.87
CA VAL A 122 -9.49 23.34 11.89
C VAL A 122 -8.12 22.99 11.34
N ASP A 123 -7.67 23.78 10.38
CA ASP A 123 -6.39 23.62 9.68
C ASP A 123 -5.56 24.89 9.88
N ASP A 124 -4.51 24.81 10.69
CA ASP A 124 -3.57 25.91 10.94
C ASP A 124 -2.42 25.95 9.91
N ASP A 125 -1.75 27.07 9.77
CA ASP A 125 -0.62 27.24 8.83
C ASP A 125 0.75 26.97 9.47
N GLU A 126 0.83 26.34 10.65
CA GLU A 126 2.08 26.22 11.42
C GLU A 126 3.17 25.48 10.61
N SER A 127 2.76 24.39 9.95
CA SER A 127 3.66 23.53 9.17
C SER A 127 3.98 24.07 7.77
N THR A 128 3.03 24.75 7.12
CA THR A 128 3.16 25.12 5.69
C THR A 128 3.51 26.59 5.47
N ARG A 129 3.16 27.47 6.41
CA ARG A 129 3.35 28.94 6.35
C ARG A 129 3.01 29.52 4.98
N SER A 130 1.86 29.09 4.44
CA SER A 130 1.42 29.41 3.08
C SER A 130 -0.03 29.90 3.05
N VAL A 131 -0.33 30.76 2.08
CA VAL A 131 -1.70 31.26 1.79
C VAL A 131 -2.25 30.50 0.60
N GLY A 132 -3.57 30.29 0.53
CA GLY A 132 -4.22 29.61 -0.60
C GLY A 132 -4.38 28.10 -0.41
N ARG A 133 -4.25 27.61 0.83
CA ARG A 133 -4.32 26.18 1.17
C ARG A 133 -5.68 25.58 0.88
N GLU A 134 -6.73 26.39 0.87
CA GLU A 134 -8.08 25.99 0.51
C GLU A 134 -8.16 25.42 -0.91
N LYS A 135 -7.43 26.01 -1.88
CA LYS A 135 -7.43 25.53 -3.27
C LYS A 135 -6.67 24.22 -3.40
N VAL A 136 -5.54 24.10 -2.71
CA VAL A 136 -4.74 22.87 -2.68
C VAL A 136 -5.56 21.74 -2.05
N PHE A 137 -6.27 22.03 -0.96
CA PHE A 137 -7.14 21.08 -0.31
C PHE A 137 -8.32 20.67 -1.21
N GLU A 138 -8.95 21.62 -1.91
CA GLU A 138 -9.99 21.32 -2.90
C GLU A 138 -9.47 20.38 -4.00
N ASP A 139 -8.33 20.71 -4.61
CA ASP A 139 -7.70 19.88 -5.64
C ASP A 139 -7.41 18.48 -5.11
N LEU A 140 -6.90 18.37 -3.87
CA LEU A 140 -6.67 17.09 -3.20
C LEU A 140 -7.96 16.27 -3.06
N MET A 141 -9.06 16.88 -2.61
CA MET A 141 -10.36 16.19 -2.50
C MET A 141 -10.85 15.69 -3.86
N ARG A 142 -10.69 16.50 -4.91
CA ARG A 142 -11.07 16.11 -6.28
C ARG A 142 -10.23 14.95 -6.79
N ILE A 143 -8.93 14.97 -6.52
CA ILE A 143 -8.01 13.87 -6.86
C ILE A 143 -8.41 12.58 -6.13
N TRP A 144 -8.70 12.63 -4.83
CA TRP A 144 -9.11 11.44 -4.07
C TRP A 144 -10.39 10.81 -4.61
N ASN A 145 -11.40 11.62 -4.93
CA ASN A 145 -12.63 11.15 -5.57
C ASN A 145 -12.34 10.50 -6.94
N MET A 146 -11.48 11.12 -7.75
CA MET A 146 -11.08 10.58 -9.05
C MET A 146 -10.30 9.26 -8.94
N LEU A 147 -9.38 9.13 -7.97
CA LEU A 147 -8.61 7.90 -7.74
C LEU A 147 -9.48 6.73 -7.26
N SER A 148 -10.62 7.03 -6.64
CA SER A 148 -11.59 6.03 -6.20
C SER A 148 -12.61 5.67 -7.27
N SER A 149 -12.93 6.60 -8.19
CA SER A 149 -13.73 6.27 -9.36
C SER A 149 -12.95 5.32 -10.28
N GLU A 150 -13.57 4.24 -10.73
CA GLU A 150 -12.97 3.27 -11.66
C GLU A 150 -12.67 3.87 -13.07
N ASP A 151 -12.99 5.16 -13.28
CA ASP A 151 -12.67 5.96 -14.47
C ASP A 151 -11.17 6.35 -14.55
N LEU A 152 -10.29 5.35 -14.42
CA LEU A 152 -8.86 5.46 -14.68
C LEU A 152 -8.52 5.64 -16.18
N THR A 153 -9.50 6.00 -17.02
CA THR A 153 -9.31 6.18 -18.47
C THR A 153 -8.83 7.58 -18.86
N ARG A 154 -8.79 8.56 -17.94
CA ARG A 154 -8.41 9.94 -18.27
C ARG A 154 -7.41 10.56 -17.31
N THR A 155 -6.22 9.97 -17.18
CA THR A 155 -4.93 10.68 -17.29
C THR A 155 -3.81 9.70 -16.95
N GLU A 156 -3.16 9.19 -17.98
CA GLU A 156 -1.76 8.81 -17.85
C GLU A 156 -0.99 10.10 -17.53
N LEU A 157 -0.70 10.26 -16.24
CA LEU A 157 0.10 11.35 -15.70
C LEU A 157 1.43 11.40 -16.47
N TRP A 158 2.06 12.58 -16.61
CA TRP A 158 3.23 12.77 -17.50
C TRP A 158 4.45 11.88 -17.19
N TRP A 159 4.44 11.19 -16.05
CA TRP A 159 5.44 10.22 -15.59
C TRP A 159 5.01 8.76 -15.71
N ASN A 160 3.78 8.47 -16.13
CA ASN A 160 3.26 7.11 -16.25
C ASN A 160 3.60 6.53 -17.62
N LEU A 161 4.13 5.31 -17.67
CA LEU A 161 4.34 4.62 -18.94
C LEU A 161 2.98 4.33 -19.60
N PRO A 162 2.88 4.49 -20.93
CA PRO A 162 1.62 4.33 -21.63
C PRO A 162 1.08 2.90 -21.58
N ASP A 163 -0.21 2.77 -21.87
CA ASP A 163 -0.93 1.48 -21.99
C ASP A 163 -0.89 0.64 -20.70
N SER A 164 -0.88 1.32 -19.54
CA SER A 164 -0.76 0.70 -18.21
C SER A 164 0.49 -0.17 -18.01
N LEU A 165 1.55 0.04 -18.79
CA LEU A 165 2.78 -0.75 -18.72
C LEU A 165 3.46 -0.62 -17.34
N GLU A 166 3.44 0.59 -16.76
CA GLU A 166 3.95 0.86 -15.41
C GLU A 166 3.28 -0.04 -14.37
N ARG A 167 1.94 -0.14 -14.44
CA ARG A 167 1.15 -0.96 -13.52
C ARG A 167 1.51 -2.45 -13.64
N GLU A 168 1.75 -2.94 -14.86
CA GLU A 168 2.18 -4.32 -15.07
C GLU A 168 3.59 -4.57 -14.50
N LEU A 169 4.54 -3.67 -14.73
CA LEU A 169 5.89 -3.77 -14.17
C LEU A 169 5.87 -3.75 -12.64
N GLN A 170 5.08 -2.85 -12.06
CA GLN A 170 4.86 -2.80 -10.61
C GLN A 170 4.27 -4.11 -10.10
N TYR A 171 3.22 -4.62 -10.75
CA TYR A 171 2.58 -5.88 -10.35
C TYR A 171 3.54 -7.08 -10.39
N ARG A 172 4.35 -7.19 -11.45
CA ARG A 172 5.40 -8.24 -11.56
C ARG A 172 6.41 -8.14 -10.43
N ARG A 173 6.85 -6.92 -10.09
CA ARG A 173 7.74 -6.67 -8.95
C ARG A 173 7.10 -7.10 -7.63
N GLU A 174 5.84 -6.75 -7.40
CA GLU A 174 5.08 -7.13 -6.21
C GLU A 174 4.96 -8.66 -6.09
N CYS A 175 4.68 -9.38 -7.18
CA CYS A 175 4.68 -10.84 -7.25
C CYS A 175 6.02 -11.45 -6.82
N ILE A 176 7.14 -10.91 -7.32
CA ILE A 176 8.49 -11.37 -6.95
C ILE A 176 8.76 -11.12 -5.46
N LEU A 177 8.49 -9.91 -4.97
CA LEU A 177 8.69 -9.56 -3.57
C LEU A 177 7.81 -10.42 -2.66
N ASN A 178 6.56 -10.67 -3.05
CA ASN A 178 5.64 -11.55 -2.32
C ASN A 178 6.18 -12.98 -2.26
N THR A 179 6.73 -13.50 -3.36
CA THR A 179 7.39 -14.80 -3.41
C THR A 179 8.58 -14.87 -2.45
N ILE A 180 9.48 -13.88 -2.47
CA ILE A 180 10.65 -13.85 -1.58
C ILE A 180 10.21 -13.74 -0.11
N ALA A 181 9.26 -12.85 0.19
CA ALA A 181 8.71 -12.69 1.53
C ALA A 181 7.98 -13.95 2.03
N SER A 182 7.45 -14.78 1.12
CA SER A 182 6.79 -16.04 1.48
C SER A 182 7.77 -17.05 2.09
N ILE A 183 9.06 -17.00 1.71
CA ILE A 183 10.11 -17.87 2.26
C ILE A 183 10.28 -17.59 3.75
N GLN A 184 10.42 -16.31 4.11
CA GLN A 184 10.57 -15.88 5.51
C GLN A 184 9.31 -16.24 6.31
N ARG A 185 8.12 -15.95 5.76
CA ARG A 185 6.82 -16.31 6.37
C ARG A 185 6.72 -17.81 6.62
N HIS A 186 7.13 -18.63 5.66
CA HIS A 186 7.09 -20.08 5.78
C HIS A 186 7.95 -20.57 6.95
N PHE A 187 9.22 -20.16 7.04
CA PHE A 187 10.08 -20.59 8.14
C PHE A 187 9.61 -20.06 9.49
N LEU A 188 9.15 -18.80 9.56
CA LEU A 188 8.58 -18.24 10.79
C LEU A 188 7.35 -19.01 11.24
N ALA A 189 6.41 -19.30 10.34
CA ALA A 189 5.23 -20.09 10.65
C ALA A 189 5.59 -21.52 11.08
N LEU A 190 6.55 -22.14 10.38
CA LEU A 190 6.98 -23.50 10.66
C LEU A 190 7.61 -23.65 12.05
N TYR A 191 8.51 -22.75 12.43
CA TYR A 191 9.18 -22.80 13.74
C TYR A 191 8.34 -22.19 14.87
N SER A 192 7.30 -21.41 14.54
CA SER A 192 6.29 -20.96 15.52
C SER A 192 5.13 -21.95 15.66
N SER A 193 5.09 -22.98 14.82
CA SER A 193 4.10 -24.05 14.91
C SER A 193 4.32 -24.89 16.17
N ARG A 194 3.34 -25.72 16.50
CA ARG A 194 3.47 -26.69 17.60
C ARG A 194 4.18 -27.98 17.16
N GLU A 195 4.55 -28.07 15.89
CA GLU A 195 5.16 -29.26 15.30
C GLU A 195 6.68 -29.22 15.44
N ARG A 196 7.25 -30.32 15.93
CA ARG A 196 8.69 -30.44 16.16
C ARG A 196 9.45 -30.44 14.83
N GLN A 197 10.38 -29.51 14.67
CA GLN A 197 11.23 -29.40 13.47
C GLN A 197 12.56 -30.13 13.63
N CYS A 198 13.12 -30.13 14.84
CA CYS A 198 14.32 -30.88 15.15
C CYS A 198 14.04 -32.40 15.14
N GLN A 199 14.58 -33.08 14.13
CA GLN A 199 14.42 -34.53 13.93
C GLN A 199 15.47 -35.39 14.67
N LEU A 200 16.41 -34.78 15.39
CA LEU A 200 17.50 -35.52 16.05
C LEU A 200 17.06 -36.27 17.32
N GLY A 201 15.87 -35.98 17.86
CA GLY A 201 15.23 -36.80 18.90
C GLY A 201 15.85 -36.69 20.30
N TYR A 202 16.75 -35.75 20.54
CA TYR A 202 17.28 -35.46 21.87
C TYR A 202 16.27 -34.74 22.78
N ASP A 203 16.44 -34.82 24.10
CA ASP A 203 15.59 -34.08 25.05
C ASP A 203 15.64 -32.55 24.83
N SER A 204 16.76 -32.04 24.32
CA SER A 204 16.93 -30.63 23.95
C SER A 204 16.38 -30.27 22.55
N SER A 205 15.69 -31.19 21.85
CA SER A 205 15.13 -30.92 20.52
C SER A 205 14.08 -29.79 20.53
N SER A 206 13.23 -29.72 21.56
CA SER A 206 12.26 -28.63 21.69
C SER A 206 12.92 -27.28 21.95
N ALA A 207 13.99 -27.28 22.76
CA ALA A 207 14.81 -26.10 23.00
C ALA A 207 15.55 -25.68 21.73
N CYS A 208 15.96 -26.63 20.87
CA CYS A 208 16.57 -26.36 19.58
C CYS A 208 15.60 -25.57 18.68
N ASP A 209 14.34 -26.00 18.54
CA ASP A 209 13.36 -25.31 17.71
C ASP A 209 13.14 -23.86 18.17
N SER A 210 13.01 -23.66 19.49
CA SER A 210 12.85 -22.32 20.10
C SER A 210 14.09 -21.45 19.89
N PHE A 211 15.29 -22.05 20.01
CA PHE A 211 16.55 -21.38 19.74
C PHE A 211 16.65 -20.94 18.28
N GLN A 212 16.29 -21.81 17.32
CA GLN A 212 16.32 -21.48 15.89
C GLN A 212 15.32 -20.37 15.54
N LEU A 213 14.11 -20.40 16.11
CA LEU A 213 13.13 -19.31 15.96
C LEU A 213 13.70 -17.97 16.44
N GLY A 214 14.33 -17.95 17.62
CA GLY A 214 14.96 -16.75 18.19
C GLY A 214 16.12 -16.23 17.34
N GLN A 215 16.99 -17.11 16.84
CA GLN A 215 18.08 -16.71 15.93
C GLN A 215 17.54 -16.15 14.60
N MET A 216 16.48 -16.75 14.06
CA MET A 216 15.84 -16.30 12.83
C MET A 216 15.23 -14.89 12.98
N LEU A 217 14.45 -14.66 14.04
CA LEU A 217 13.88 -13.34 14.34
C LEU A 217 14.99 -12.29 14.54
N LYS A 218 16.02 -12.61 15.33
CA LYS A 218 17.16 -11.72 15.55
C LYS A 218 17.86 -11.35 14.24
N PHE A 219 18.04 -12.32 13.35
CA PHE A 219 18.68 -12.08 12.06
C PHE A 219 17.81 -11.25 11.12
N PHE A 220 16.54 -11.62 10.92
CA PHE A 220 15.66 -10.91 9.99
C PHE A 220 15.39 -9.47 10.43
N THR A 221 15.15 -9.22 11.72
CA THR A 221 14.98 -7.85 12.23
C THR A 221 16.29 -7.06 12.19
N GLY A 222 17.41 -7.68 12.57
CA GLY A 222 18.71 -7.00 12.56
C GLY A 222 19.25 -6.66 11.16
N LYS A 223 18.70 -7.29 10.12
CA LYS A 223 18.99 -7.00 8.71
C LYS A 223 17.88 -6.21 8.02
N GLU A 224 16.90 -5.71 8.77
CA GLU A 224 15.74 -4.95 8.26
C GLU A 224 14.94 -5.71 7.18
N LEU A 225 15.01 -7.04 7.19
CA LEU A 225 14.25 -7.90 6.28
C LEU A 225 12.81 -8.12 6.75
N ILE A 226 12.53 -7.90 8.04
CA ILE A 226 11.19 -7.84 8.61
C ILE A 226 11.12 -6.70 9.63
N GLY A 227 10.02 -5.96 9.62
CA GLY A 227 9.67 -5.00 10.67
C GLY A 227 8.80 -5.65 11.74
N VAL A 228 9.15 -5.48 13.01
CA VAL A 228 8.26 -5.86 14.13
C VAL A 228 7.42 -4.63 14.46
N VAL A 229 6.11 -4.76 14.29
CA VAL A 229 5.15 -3.68 14.52
C VAL A 229 4.40 -3.98 15.81
N ASP A 230 4.42 -3.05 16.77
CA ASP A 230 3.55 -3.08 17.94
C ASP A 230 2.24 -2.32 17.67
N PHE A 231 1.35 -2.23 18.67
CA PHE A 231 0.07 -1.52 18.54
C PHE A 231 0.21 0.02 18.57
N GLY A 232 1.43 0.54 18.73
CA GLY A 232 1.72 1.97 18.72
C GLY A 232 1.68 2.55 17.31
N PRO A 233 1.17 3.78 17.14
CA PRO A 233 1.04 4.41 15.82
C PRO A 233 2.40 4.64 15.14
N ASN A 234 3.44 4.93 15.92
CA ASN A 234 4.80 5.20 15.41
C ASN A 234 5.47 3.94 14.82
N SER A 235 5.01 2.74 15.18
CA SER A 235 5.63 1.50 14.71
C SER A 235 5.41 1.25 13.22
N PHE A 236 4.35 1.83 12.64
CA PHE A 236 4.12 1.79 11.19
C PHE A 236 4.96 2.79 10.40
N GLU A 237 5.41 3.88 11.04
CA GLU A 237 6.24 4.91 10.41
C GLU A 237 7.72 4.50 10.31
N ASN A 238 8.14 3.55 11.15
CA ASN A 238 9.50 3.01 11.16
C ASN A 238 9.71 1.88 10.14
N ILE A 239 8.71 1.53 9.33
CA ILE A 239 8.83 0.48 8.31
C ILE A 239 9.53 1.10 7.09
N PRO A 240 10.70 0.60 6.67
CA PRO A 240 11.39 1.08 5.48
C PRO A 240 10.50 0.97 4.24
N ASP A 241 10.61 1.93 3.32
CA ASP A 241 9.89 1.88 2.05
C ASP A 241 10.41 0.70 1.21
N PRO A 242 9.60 -0.35 0.96
CA PRO A 242 10.05 -1.52 0.19
C PRO A 242 10.27 -1.20 -1.29
N SER A 243 9.77 -0.08 -1.80
CA SER A 243 9.86 0.27 -3.22
C SER A 243 11.31 0.49 -3.67
N VAL A 244 12.17 0.98 -2.78
CA VAL A 244 13.58 1.33 -3.05
C VAL A 244 14.57 0.18 -2.85
N ILE A 245 14.13 -0.98 -2.37
CA ILE A 245 15.04 -2.10 -2.03
C ILE A 245 15.30 -2.98 -3.26
N ASP A 246 16.58 -3.20 -3.59
CA ASP A 246 17.00 -4.11 -4.65
C ASP A 246 16.71 -5.58 -4.27
N ILE A 247 16.15 -6.33 -5.21
CA ILE A 247 15.84 -7.76 -5.07
C ILE A 247 17.12 -8.56 -4.83
N GLU A 248 18.22 -8.23 -5.50
CA GLU A 248 19.47 -8.97 -5.35
C GLU A 248 20.13 -8.70 -3.98
N ASP A 249 19.96 -7.50 -3.43
CA ASP A 249 20.37 -7.17 -2.06
C ASP A 249 19.58 -7.97 -1.02
N ILE A 250 18.26 -8.13 -1.21
CA ILE A 250 17.44 -8.98 -0.34
C ILE A 250 17.92 -10.43 -0.39
N LEU A 251 18.10 -10.99 -1.59
CA LEU A 251 18.55 -12.38 -1.76
C LEU A 251 19.95 -12.62 -1.20
N SER A 252 20.88 -11.69 -1.44
CA SER A 252 22.23 -11.78 -0.90
C SER A 252 22.25 -11.66 0.62
N THR A 253 21.35 -10.86 1.19
CA THR A 253 21.19 -10.75 2.65
C THR A 253 20.57 -12.02 3.22
N LEU A 254 19.52 -12.58 2.63
CA LEU A 254 18.93 -13.86 3.06
C LEU A 254 19.92 -15.02 3.01
N LYS A 255 20.89 -15.01 2.09
CA LYS A 255 21.97 -16.01 2.05
C LYS A 255 22.95 -15.92 3.23
N GLN A 256 22.99 -14.81 3.96
CA GLN A 256 23.86 -14.61 5.12
C GLN A 256 23.30 -15.22 6.42
N VAL A 257 22.17 -15.94 6.35
CA VAL A 257 21.54 -16.58 7.51
C VAL A 257 22.57 -17.46 8.25
N PRO A 258 22.76 -17.25 9.57
CA PRO A 258 23.77 -17.97 10.33
C PRO A 258 23.39 -19.43 10.55
N SER A 259 24.38 -20.30 10.67
CA SER A 259 24.21 -21.73 10.97
C SER A 259 24.42 -22.03 12.46
N TYR A 260 23.92 -21.16 13.35
CA TYR A 260 24.11 -21.32 14.79
C TYR A 260 23.38 -22.56 15.31
N GLN A 261 23.99 -23.21 16.30
CA GLN A 261 23.50 -24.44 16.92
C GLN A 261 23.42 -24.23 18.43
N ILE A 262 22.44 -24.84 19.07
CA ILE A 262 22.24 -24.69 20.54
C ILE A 262 23.37 -25.38 21.32
N ASP A 263 23.81 -26.55 20.86
CA ASP A 263 24.89 -27.35 21.44
C ASP A 263 25.55 -28.24 20.37
N LYS A 264 26.54 -29.05 20.77
CA LYS A 264 27.29 -29.94 19.88
C LYS A 264 26.46 -31.08 19.27
N ASN A 265 25.33 -31.42 19.87
CA ASN A 265 24.46 -32.52 19.42
C ASN A 265 23.51 -32.06 18.30
N HIS A 266 23.38 -30.76 18.07
CA HIS A 266 22.43 -30.17 17.11
C HIS A 266 23.09 -29.69 15.82
N THR A 267 23.87 -30.56 15.19
CA THR A 267 24.48 -30.26 13.90
C THR A 267 23.44 -30.17 12.79
N ASN A 268 23.50 -29.13 11.97
CA ASN A 268 22.61 -28.90 10.82
C ASN A 268 21.12 -28.72 11.13
N CYS A 269 20.74 -28.47 12.39
CA CYS A 269 19.36 -28.12 12.76
C CYS A 269 18.94 -26.69 12.35
N GLY A 270 19.90 -25.85 11.93
CA GLY A 270 19.66 -24.47 11.56
C GLY A 270 18.98 -24.31 10.21
N ILE A 271 18.21 -23.23 10.05
CA ILE A 271 17.43 -22.95 8.83
C ILE A 271 18.28 -22.75 7.57
N ARG A 272 19.58 -22.45 7.72
CA ARG A 272 20.49 -22.17 6.60
C ARG A 272 20.50 -23.27 5.53
N THR A 273 20.58 -24.52 5.96
CA THR A 273 20.63 -25.68 5.04
C THR A 273 19.34 -25.84 4.25
N ARG A 274 18.22 -25.36 4.80
CA ARG A 274 16.89 -25.44 4.17
C ARG A 274 16.61 -24.23 3.28
N ILE A 275 17.06 -23.04 3.66
CA ILE A 275 16.79 -21.80 2.93
C ILE A 275 17.69 -21.64 1.70
N GLU A 276 18.95 -22.08 1.74
CA GLU A 276 19.90 -21.92 0.62
C GLU A 276 19.40 -22.52 -0.71
N PRO A 277 18.92 -23.78 -0.77
CA PRO A 277 18.41 -24.35 -2.01
C PRO A 277 17.22 -23.58 -2.60
N ILE A 278 16.37 -23.03 -1.74
CA ILE A 278 15.22 -22.22 -2.14
C ILE A 278 15.69 -20.90 -2.77
N LEU A 279 16.66 -20.23 -2.13
CA LEU A 279 17.20 -18.96 -2.65
C LEU A 279 17.93 -19.15 -3.98
N ASP A 280 18.64 -20.26 -4.16
CA ASP A 280 19.28 -20.60 -5.43
C ASP A 280 18.26 -20.87 -6.54
N PHE A 281 17.16 -21.55 -6.21
CA PHE A 281 16.06 -21.79 -7.13
C PHE A 281 15.38 -20.47 -7.55
N VAL A 282 15.03 -19.62 -6.58
CA VAL A 282 14.40 -18.31 -6.87
C VAL A 282 15.32 -17.44 -7.72
N ARG A 283 16.63 -17.39 -7.41
CA ARG A 283 17.59 -16.65 -8.25
C ARG A 283 17.67 -17.18 -9.67
N SER A 284 17.60 -18.50 -9.85
CA SER A 284 17.56 -19.11 -11.19
C SER A 284 16.28 -18.69 -11.94
N MET A 285 15.14 -18.65 -11.26
CA MET A 285 13.87 -18.18 -11.85
C MET A 285 13.87 -16.68 -12.16
N LEU A 286 14.62 -15.87 -11.41
CA LEU A 286 14.79 -14.44 -11.72
C LEU A 286 15.61 -14.19 -13.00
N SER A 287 16.40 -15.17 -13.44
CA SER A 287 17.15 -15.08 -14.69
C SER A 287 16.32 -15.52 -15.91
N SER A 288 15.05 -15.88 -15.69
CA SER A 288 14.14 -16.29 -16.77
C SER A 288 13.65 -15.08 -17.59
N THR A 289 13.33 -15.32 -18.86
CA THR A 289 12.96 -14.24 -19.79
C THR A 289 11.54 -13.74 -19.56
N VAL A 290 10.70 -14.53 -18.87
CA VAL A 290 9.29 -14.22 -18.61
C VAL A 290 9.08 -12.96 -17.76
N LEU A 291 10.10 -12.51 -17.02
CA LEU A 291 10.04 -11.28 -16.23
C LEU A 291 10.08 -10.03 -17.11
N SER A 292 10.75 -10.11 -18.26
CA SER A 292 10.80 -9.01 -19.22
C SER A 292 9.46 -8.84 -19.95
N ILE A 293 9.16 -7.61 -20.35
CA ILE A 293 7.99 -7.32 -21.20
C ILE A 293 8.52 -6.98 -22.59
N SER A 294 8.27 -7.87 -23.55
CA SER A 294 8.47 -7.59 -24.96
C SER A 294 7.45 -6.57 -25.44
N GLN A 295 7.89 -5.47 -26.04
CA GLN A 295 7.00 -4.45 -26.58
C GLN A 295 6.09 -5.00 -27.70
N ALA A 296 6.61 -5.96 -28.49
CA ALA A 296 5.83 -6.59 -29.55
C ALA A 296 4.69 -7.42 -28.96
N ASP A 297 4.97 -8.21 -27.93
CA ASP A 297 3.95 -9.07 -27.29
C ASP A 297 2.94 -8.23 -26.50
N TRP A 298 3.39 -7.16 -25.85
CA TRP A 298 2.50 -6.23 -25.14
C TRP A 298 1.47 -5.57 -26.05
N LYS A 299 1.88 -5.23 -27.29
CA LYS A 299 0.98 -4.62 -28.28
C LYS A 299 0.09 -5.64 -28.99
N ASN A 300 0.63 -6.80 -29.33
CA ASN A 300 -0.06 -7.77 -30.19
C ASN A 300 -0.92 -8.77 -29.40
N ASP A 301 -0.50 -9.15 -28.19
CA ASP A 301 -1.20 -10.11 -27.34
C ASP A 301 -1.08 -9.75 -25.85
N ARG A 302 -1.73 -8.63 -25.49
CA ARG A 302 -1.71 -8.08 -24.12
C ARG A 302 -2.24 -9.04 -23.07
N VAL A 303 -3.21 -9.88 -23.42
CA VAL A 303 -3.85 -10.82 -22.48
C VAL A 303 -2.88 -11.92 -22.09
N ALA A 304 -2.14 -12.49 -23.05
CA ALA A 304 -1.12 -13.49 -22.74
C ALA A 304 0.10 -12.89 -22.03
N ALA A 305 0.51 -11.68 -22.43
CA ALA A 305 1.66 -11.00 -21.85
C ALA A 305 1.40 -10.50 -20.40
N SER A 306 0.17 -10.11 -20.06
CA SER A 306 -0.15 -9.57 -18.73
C SER A 306 -0.29 -10.66 -17.66
N TRP A 307 0.36 -10.44 -16.53
CA TRP A 307 0.20 -11.23 -15.30
C TRP A 307 -1.08 -10.82 -14.56
N ILE A 308 -1.46 -9.54 -14.61
CA ILE A 308 -2.65 -9.01 -13.94
C ILE A 308 -3.93 -9.69 -14.47
N THR A 309 -4.13 -9.69 -15.79
CA THR A 309 -5.33 -10.28 -16.41
C THR A 309 -5.36 -11.80 -16.25
N SER A 310 -4.19 -12.44 -16.34
CA SER A 310 -4.06 -13.89 -16.17
C SER A 310 -4.47 -14.34 -14.75
N ASN A 311 -4.11 -13.56 -13.72
CA ASN A 311 -4.47 -13.90 -12.35
C ASN A 311 -5.98 -13.77 -12.10
N ASN A 312 -6.60 -12.68 -12.55
CA ASN A 312 -8.07 -12.48 -12.43
C ASN A 312 -8.88 -13.59 -13.11
N THR A 313 -8.41 -14.09 -14.25
CA THR A 313 -9.11 -15.15 -14.99
C THR A 313 -8.89 -16.53 -14.35
N ALA A 314 -7.71 -16.77 -13.75
CA ALA A 314 -7.38 -18.01 -13.06
C ALA A 314 -8.10 -18.13 -11.70
N MET A 315 -8.13 -17.06 -10.90
CA MET A 315 -8.80 -16.99 -9.58
C MET A 315 -10.31 -17.31 -9.65
N SER A 316 -10.96 -17.05 -10.78
CA SER A 316 -12.40 -17.28 -10.95
C SER A 316 -12.75 -18.73 -11.30
N ALA A 317 -11.81 -19.53 -11.81
CA ALA A 317 -12.09 -20.84 -12.41
C ALA A 317 -11.48 -22.04 -11.66
N ARG A 318 -10.39 -21.85 -10.91
CA ARG A 318 -9.71 -22.89 -10.11
C ARG A 318 -9.24 -22.20 -8.84
N GLY A 319 -9.49 -22.77 -7.66
CA GLY A 319 -9.13 -22.15 -6.37
C GLY A 319 -7.64 -21.77 -6.28
N ALA A 320 -7.26 -21.12 -5.17
CA ALA A 320 -5.92 -20.55 -4.94
C ALA A 320 -4.78 -21.40 -5.54
N ASN A 321 -3.96 -20.78 -6.38
CA ASN A 321 -2.84 -21.45 -7.05
C ASN A 321 -1.70 -21.66 -6.04
N LYS A 322 -1.55 -22.89 -5.54
CA LYS A 322 -0.46 -23.28 -4.64
C LYS A 322 0.78 -23.72 -5.44
N PHE A 323 1.93 -23.15 -5.13
CA PHE A 323 3.25 -23.62 -5.60
C PHE A 323 3.90 -24.53 -4.56
N GLU A 324 4.49 -25.64 -5.00
CA GLU A 324 5.15 -26.60 -4.12
C GLU A 324 6.62 -26.79 -4.53
N PHE A 325 7.51 -26.51 -3.59
CA PHE A 325 8.94 -26.69 -3.76
C PHE A 325 9.34 -28.13 -3.46
N THR A 326 9.93 -28.81 -4.44
CA THR A 326 10.33 -30.22 -4.30
C THR A 326 11.85 -30.38 -4.39
N ARG A 327 12.38 -31.49 -3.83
CA ARG A 327 13.81 -31.82 -3.97
C ARG A 327 14.25 -31.97 -5.43
N GLY A 328 13.35 -32.41 -6.30
CA GLY A 328 13.59 -32.49 -7.74
C GLY A 328 13.87 -31.11 -8.33
N LEU A 329 13.08 -30.10 -7.96
CA LEU A 329 13.29 -28.71 -8.40
C LEU A 329 14.59 -28.11 -7.84
N ALA A 330 14.95 -28.42 -6.60
CA ALA A 330 16.20 -27.95 -5.98
C ALA A 330 17.45 -28.47 -6.70
N THR A 331 17.39 -29.69 -7.24
CA THR A 331 18.53 -30.39 -7.86
C THR A 331 18.56 -30.30 -9.38
N ASP A 332 17.50 -29.81 -10.02
CA ASP A 332 17.43 -29.71 -11.48
C ASP A 332 18.36 -28.61 -12.02
N GLN A 333 19.50 -29.04 -12.57
CA GLN A 333 20.47 -28.14 -13.19
C GLN A 333 19.94 -27.49 -14.47
N ARG A 334 18.91 -28.06 -15.11
CA ARG A 334 18.37 -27.52 -16.38
C ARG A 334 17.69 -26.18 -16.19
N LEU A 335 17.12 -25.96 -15.01
CA LEU A 335 16.46 -24.71 -14.63
C LEU A 335 17.44 -23.54 -14.44
N ARG A 336 18.75 -23.81 -14.46
CA ARG A 336 19.81 -22.81 -14.33
C ARG A 336 20.29 -22.24 -15.67
N TYR A 337 19.85 -22.79 -16.80
CA TYR A 337 20.23 -22.29 -18.12
C TYR A 337 19.21 -21.27 -18.63
N GLU A 338 19.69 -20.10 -19.05
CA GLU A 338 18.88 -19.05 -19.67
C GLU A 338 18.20 -19.56 -20.95
N GLY A 339 16.92 -19.19 -21.14
CA GLY A 339 16.14 -19.54 -22.34
C GLY A 339 15.55 -20.95 -22.38
N TYR A 340 15.63 -21.72 -21.28
CA TYR A 340 14.91 -22.98 -21.18
C TYR A 340 13.41 -22.71 -21.02
N ILE A 341 12.60 -23.03 -22.04
CA ILE A 341 11.14 -22.78 -22.10
C ILE A 341 10.40 -23.28 -20.84
N HIS A 342 10.87 -24.38 -20.25
CA HIS A 342 10.28 -24.91 -19.02
C HIS A 342 10.57 -24.03 -17.80
N ALA A 343 11.74 -23.36 -17.76
CA ALA A 343 12.07 -22.39 -16.71
C ALA A 343 11.19 -21.14 -16.78
N ASP A 344 10.86 -20.62 -17.97
CA ASP A 344 9.94 -19.49 -18.11
C ASP A 344 8.53 -19.82 -17.61
N LYS A 345 8.02 -21.01 -17.98
CA LYS A 345 6.72 -21.49 -17.47
C LYS A 345 6.75 -21.68 -15.96
N MET A 346 7.83 -22.25 -15.42
CA MET A 346 7.99 -22.48 -13.99
C MET A 346 8.10 -21.18 -13.21
N ALA A 347 8.88 -20.21 -13.70
CA ALA A 347 9.00 -18.88 -13.11
C ALA A 347 7.64 -18.17 -13.08
N ARG A 348 6.84 -18.28 -14.14
CA ARG A 348 5.48 -17.73 -14.15
C ARG A 348 4.61 -18.38 -13.08
N ILE A 349 4.59 -19.71 -12.99
CA ILE A 349 3.83 -20.44 -11.96
C ILE A 349 4.29 -20.04 -10.54
N LEU A 350 5.61 -19.95 -10.33
CA LEU A 350 6.19 -19.58 -9.05
C LEU A 350 5.79 -18.17 -8.61
N PHE A 351 5.97 -17.17 -9.47
CA PHE A 351 5.80 -15.76 -9.08
C PHE A 351 4.32 -15.33 -9.05
N THR A 352 3.45 -15.99 -9.82
CA THR A 352 2.01 -15.71 -9.81
C THR A 352 1.21 -16.67 -8.94
N ALA A 353 1.87 -17.44 -8.05
CA ALA A 353 1.17 -18.28 -7.08
C ALA A 353 0.50 -17.42 -5.99
N ASP A 354 -0.57 -17.94 -5.41
CA ASP A 354 -1.26 -17.35 -4.26
C ASP A 354 -0.66 -17.85 -2.94
N GLU A 355 -0.18 -19.10 -2.94
CA GLU A 355 0.41 -19.78 -1.79
C GLU A 355 1.70 -20.53 -2.18
N TRP A 356 2.66 -20.60 -1.26
CA TRP A 356 3.93 -21.32 -1.45
C TRP A 356 4.16 -22.30 -0.32
N ASP A 357 4.45 -23.54 -0.68
CA ASP A 357 4.98 -24.55 0.22
C ASP A 357 6.46 -24.76 -0.07
N TRP A 358 7.30 -24.32 0.86
CA TRP A 358 8.74 -24.41 0.75
C TRP A 358 9.30 -25.66 1.45
N THR A 359 8.45 -26.58 1.89
CA THR A 359 8.87 -27.85 2.47
C THR A 359 9.23 -28.82 1.34
N PRO A 360 10.51 -29.16 1.13
CA PRO A 360 10.84 -30.21 0.18
C PRO A 360 10.33 -31.54 0.74
N GLU A 361 9.38 -32.18 0.05
CA GLU A 361 8.83 -33.49 0.45
C GLU A 361 9.93 -34.50 0.88
N ASP A 362 9.58 -35.38 1.82
CA ASP A 362 10.47 -36.32 2.52
C ASP A 362 11.23 -37.30 1.62
#